data_AF-A0A3D1V2W8-F1
#
_entry.id   AF-A0A3D1V2W8-F1
#
_cell.length_a   1.000
_cell.length_b   1.000
_cell.length_c   1.000
_cell.angle_alpha   90.00
_cell.angle_beta   90.00
_cell.angle_gamma   90.00
#
_symmetry.space_group_name_H-M   'P 1'
#
loop_
_entity.id
_entity.type
_entity.pdbx_description
1 polymer ?
#
loop_
_entity_poly.entity_id
_entity_poly.type
_entity_poly.pdbx_seq_one_letter_code
_entity_poly.pdbx_strand_id
1 'polypeptide(L)' 'MAGYLEAAGDAPFLPRDSSDLALLLDIFLLDKAVYELGYELNNRPGWVRIPLSGLLGQLAPAMVETRA' A
#
# COMPACT_ATOMS: atom_id res chain seq x y z
N MET A 1 -0.78 -6.83 10.89
CA MET A 1 -1.19 -5.55 11.53
C MET A 1 -1.66 -5.68 12.97
N ALA A 2 -2.52 -6.66 13.35
CA ALA A 2 -3.14 -6.70 14.68
C ALA A 2 -2.18 -6.47 15.87
N GLY A 3 -1.09 -7.25 15.95
CA GLY A 3 -0.12 -7.09 17.05
C GLY A 3 0.65 -5.76 17.03
N TYR A 4 0.81 -5.12 15.86
CA TYR A 4 1.40 -3.78 15.79
C TYR A 4 0.45 -2.73 16.37
N LEU A 5 -0.84 -2.80 16.00
CA LEU A 5 -1.86 -1.86 16.48
C LEU A 5 -2.11 -2.03 17.98
N GLU A 6 -2.12 -3.28 18.47
CA GLU A 6 -2.21 -3.57 19.91
C GLU A 6 -1.04 -2.96 20.70
N ALA A 7 0.19 -3.16 20.22
CA ALA A 7 1.37 -2.62 20.88
C ALA A 7 1.47 -1.09 20.78
N ALA A 8 1.03 -0.50 19.67
CA ALA A 8 1.05 0.93 19.43
C ALA A 8 -0.02 1.68 20.24
N GLY A 9 -1.17 1.06 20.50
CA GLY A 9 -2.26 1.67 21.28
C GLY A 9 -2.65 3.06 20.76
N ASP A 10 -2.75 4.03 21.65
CA ASP A 10 -3.09 5.42 21.34
C ASP A 10 -1.88 6.31 21.00
N ALA A 11 -0.82 5.72 20.44
CA ALA A 11 0.39 6.47 20.10
C ALA A 11 0.05 7.66 19.17
N PRO A 12 0.66 8.84 19.40
CA PRO A 12 0.28 10.08 18.71
C PRO A 12 0.60 10.08 17.21
N PHE A 13 1.36 9.10 16.71
CA PHE A 13 1.65 8.94 15.29
C PHE A 13 0.59 8.14 14.53
N LEU A 14 -0.33 7.46 15.22
CA LEU A 14 -1.43 6.76 14.58
C LEU A 14 -2.61 7.71 14.36
N PRO A 15 -3.21 7.69 13.15
CA PRO A 15 -4.52 8.29 12.95
C PRO A 15 -5.53 7.68 13.91
N ARG A 16 -6.41 8.52 14.46
CA ARG A 16 -7.48 8.06 15.36
C ARG A 16 -8.58 7.34 14.61
N ASP A 17 -8.84 7.76 13.37
CA ASP A 17 -9.79 7.10 12.50
C ASP A 17 -9.11 5.93 11.78
N SER A 18 -9.71 4.75 11.87
CA SER A 18 -9.24 3.55 11.18
C SER A 18 -9.26 3.67 9.65
N SER A 19 -10.16 4.49 9.11
CA SER A 19 -10.23 4.76 7.66
C SER A 19 -9.07 5.61 7.18
N ASP A 20 -8.66 6.62 7.95
CA ASP A 20 -7.46 7.42 7.67
C ASP A 20 -6.19 6.57 7.73
N LEU A 21 -6.10 5.66 8.70
CA LEU A 21 -5.00 4.70 8.81
C LEU A 21 -4.93 3.78 7.58
N ALA A 22 -6.07 3.23 7.16
CA ALA A 22 -6.15 2.39 5.98
C ALA A 22 -5.75 3.17 4.71
N LEU A 23 -6.26 4.38 4.53
CA LEU A 23 -5.94 5.25 3.41
C LEU A 23 -4.45 5.60 3.35
N LEU A 24 -3.86 6.00 4.48
CA LEU A 24 -2.42 6.29 4.54
C LEU A 24 -1.58 5.06 4.22
N LEU A 25 -1.96 3.89 4.75
CA LEU A 25 -1.27 2.65 4.45
C LEU A 25 -1.35 2.32 2.95
N ASP A 26 -2.53 2.47 2.34
CA ASP A 26 -2.71 2.24 0.91
C ASP A 26 -1.82 3.17 0.08
N ILE A 27 -1.76 4.46 0.42
CA ILE A 27 -0.89 5.45 -0.23
C ILE A 27 0.59 5.06 -0.11
N PHE A 28 1.07 4.69 1.09
CA PHE A 28 2.47 4.33 1.29
C PHE A 28 2.87 3.05 0.54
N LEU A 29 1.98 2.07 0.51
CA LEU A 29 2.20 0.85 -0.26
C LEU A 29 2.20 1.13 -1.78
N LEU A 30 1.37 2.05 -2.25
CA LEU A 30 1.33 2.46 -3.65
C LEU A 30 2.64 3.14 -4.05
N ASP A 31 3.08 4.13 -3.26
CA ASP A 31 4.35 4.84 -3.46
C ASP A 31 5.54 3.87 -3.50
N LYS A 32 5.58 2.94 -2.54
CA LYS A 32 6.61 1.89 -2.49
C LYS A 32 6.60 1.03 -3.75
N ALA A 33 5.43 0.58 -4.19
CA ALA A 33 5.33 -0.30 -5.36
C ALA A 33 5.74 0.42 -6.66
N VAL A 34 5.43 1.71 -6.80
CA VAL A 34 5.90 2.55 -7.93
C VAL A 34 7.42 2.73 -7.88
N TYR A 35 7.98 3.01 -6.71
CA TYR A 35 9.42 3.11 -6.52
C TYR A 35 10.12 1.80 -6.89
N GLU A 36 9.62 0.67 -6.37
CA GLU A 36 10.16 -0.67 -6.66
C GLU A 36 10.05 -1.01 -8.15
N LEU A 37 8.95 -0.66 -8.81
CA LEU A 37 8.82 -0.87 -10.25
C LEU A 37 9.96 -0.18 -11.03
N GLY A 38 10.20 1.10 -10.74
CA GLY A 38 11.30 1.85 -11.35
C GLY A 38 12.66 1.25 -11.01
N TYR A 39 12.87 0.83 -9.76
CA TYR A 39 14.11 0.20 -9.33
C TYR A 39 14.37 -1.13 -10.06
N GLU A 40 13.38 -2.02 -10.11
CA GLU A 40 13.53 -3.34 -10.70
C GLU A 40 13.66 -3.28 -12.22
N LEU A 41 12.97 -2.36 -12.89
CA LEU A 41 13.17 -2.10 -14.33
C LEU A 41 14.63 -1.77 -14.66
N ASN A 42 15.32 -1.05 -13.77
CA ASN A 42 16.70 -0.61 -14.00
C ASN A 42 17.76 -1.62 -13.53
N ASN A 43 17.47 -2.42 -12.48
CA ASN A 43 18.48 -3.25 -11.83
C ASN A 43 18.25 -4.75 -12.03
N ARG A 44 16.99 -5.22 -12.05
CA ARG A 44 16.65 -6.65 -12.17
C ARG A 44 15.33 -6.83 -12.96
N PRO A 45 15.35 -6.64 -14.29
CA PRO A 45 14.12 -6.67 -15.10
C PRO A 45 13.25 -7.93 -14.92
N GLY A 46 13.86 -9.07 -14.58
CA GLY A 46 13.13 -10.32 -14.30
C GLY A 46 12.23 -10.27 -13.04
N TRP A 47 12.40 -9.28 -12.16
CA TRP A 47 11.66 -9.13 -10.90
C TRP A 47 10.49 -8.16 -11.01
N VAL A 48 10.34 -7.44 -12.13
CA VAL A 48 9.27 -6.45 -12.38
C VAL A 48 7.85 -6.97 -12.12
N ARG A 49 7.62 -8.27 -12.30
CA ARG A 49 6.33 -8.91 -11.98
C ARG A 49 5.90 -8.74 -10.51
N ILE A 50 6.85 -8.61 -9.59
CA ILE A 50 6.60 -8.50 -8.15
C ILE A 50 5.91 -7.15 -7.82
N PRO A 51 6.52 -5.98 -8.09
CA PRO A 51 5.86 -4.70 -7.83
C PRO A 51 4.59 -4.50 -8.66
N LEU A 52 4.53 -5.01 -9.90
CA LEU A 52 3.30 -4.97 -10.71
C LEU A 52 2.14 -5.73 -10.06
N SER A 53 2.41 -6.89 -9.45
CA SER A 53 1.38 -7.65 -8.72
C SER A 53 0.88 -6.89 -7.50
N GLY A 54 1.78 -6.18 -6.80
CA GLY A 54 1.41 -5.27 -5.70
C GLY A 54 0.48 -4.15 -6.18
N LEU A 55 0.85 -3.46 -7.26
CA LEU A 55 0.04 -2.37 -7.84
C LEU A 55 -1.36 -2.85 -8.25
N LEU A 56 -1.46 -3.99 -8.93
CA LEU A 56 -2.76 -4.55 -9.33
C LEU A 56 -3.63 -4.92 -8.13
N GLY A 57 -3.02 -5.48 -7.07
CA GLY A 57 -3.73 -5.81 -5.83
C GLY A 57 -4.29 -4.57 -5.13
N GLN A 58 -3.57 -3.45 -5.16
CA GLN A 58 -4.01 -2.20 -4.53
C GLN A 58 -5.00 -1.38 -5.36
N LEU A 59 -4.93 -1.45 -6.69
CA LEU A 59 -5.84 -0.71 -7.57
C LEU A 59 -7.18 -1.43 -7.80
N ALA A 60 -7.20 -2.76 -7.67
CA ALA A 60 -8.42 -3.56 -7.81
C ALA A 60 -9.60 -3.11 -6.90
N PRO A 61 -9.40 -2.78 -5.61
CA PRO A 61 -10.51 -2.30 -4.76
C PRO A 61 -11.07 -0.93 -5.20
N ALA A 62 -10.24 0.00 -5.70
CA ALA A 62 -10.68 1.33 -6.12
C ALA A 62 -11.52 1.32 -7.42
N MET A 63 -11.36 0.30 -8.27
CA MET A 63 -12.08 0.19 -9.55
C MET A 63 -13.53 -0.29 -9.42
N VAL A 64 -13.95 -0.80 -8.25
CA VAL A 64 -15.32 -1.30 -8.02
C VAL A 64 -16.29 -0.16 -7.64
N GLU A 65 -15.78 0.99 -7.20
CA GLU A 65 -16.61 2.09 -6.65
C GLU A 65 -17.10 3.10 -7.71
N THR A 66 -16.73 2.97 -8.99
CA THR A 66 -17.23 3.83 -10.09
C THR A 66 -18.46 3.23 -10.81
N ARG A 67 -19.37 2.62 -10.05
CA ARG A 67 -20.70 2.22 -10.55
C ARG A 67 -21.78 2.48 -9.50
N ALA A 68 -22.18 3.74 -9.36
CA ALA A 68 -23.47 4.15 -8.81
C ALA A 68 -23.94 5.41 -9.55
#